data_AF-A0A537WLA2-F1
#
_entry.id   AF-A0A537WLA2-F1
#
_cell.length_a   1.000
_cell.length_b   1.000
_cell.length_c   1.000
_cell.angle_alpha   90.00
_cell.angle_beta   90.00
_cell.angle_gamma   90.00
#
_symmetry.space_group_name_H-M   'P 1'
#
loop_
_entity.id
_entity.type
_entity.pdbx_description
1 polymer ?
#
loop_
_entity_poly.entity_id
_entity_poly.type
_entity_poly.pdbx_seq_one_letter_code
_entity_poly.pdbx_strand_id
1 'polypeptide(L)'
;MPKAFRPRPAPRRPPGPHARGLPRDIRDELNRTARTGKQQAAMARLERAIELLERDDAKGAASEARKAKELATRSPTVREILGLALYVQGRFGEALSEMQAYRRMSGRADQNHIIADCLRAAGHPERAVPLAEEALTARGVPLSAKAEAVIVAASALADMGKFAEALGLLRRVKTRDDVAGPEVLRVWYVMADVLQRAGRTQEAERTFRKIARHDPAAYDVAERLAQLG
;
A
#
# COMPACT_ATOMS: atom_id res chain seq x y z
N MET A 1 17.19 -5.04 -13.50
CA MET A 1 16.33 -4.15 -12.68
C MET A 1 15.90 -4.94 -11.45
N PRO A 2 16.04 -4.42 -10.23
CA PRO A 2 15.51 -5.11 -9.04
C PRO A 2 14.01 -5.35 -9.25
N LYS A 3 13.51 -6.54 -8.86
CA LYS A 3 12.09 -6.87 -8.94
C LYS A 3 11.32 -5.70 -8.33
N ALA A 4 10.45 -5.07 -9.12
CA ALA A 4 9.59 -3.99 -8.64
C ALA A 4 9.04 -4.43 -7.29
N PHE A 5 9.34 -3.65 -6.26
CA PHE A 5 8.90 -3.89 -4.89
C PHE A 5 7.42 -4.24 -4.97
N ARG A 6 7.08 -5.52 -4.78
CA ARG A 6 5.71 -5.96 -4.60
C ARG A 6 5.50 -5.82 -3.10
N PRO A 7 4.78 -4.79 -2.63
CA PRO A 7 4.32 -4.78 -1.26
C PRO A 7 3.70 -6.15 -0.99
N ARG A 8 4.29 -6.94 -0.10
CA ARG A 8 3.44 -7.88 0.63
C ARG A 8 2.49 -6.95 1.37
N PRO A 9 1.17 -6.99 1.11
CA PRO A 9 0.24 -6.16 1.85
C PRO A 9 0.56 -6.39 3.33
N ALA A 10 0.81 -5.32 4.07
CA ALA A 10 0.91 -5.44 5.52
C ALA A 10 -0.32 -6.23 5.97
N PRO A 11 -0.19 -7.24 6.86
CA PRO A 11 -1.36 -7.93 7.36
C PRO A 11 -2.25 -6.85 7.95
N ARG A 12 -3.34 -6.52 7.24
CA ARG A 12 -4.37 -5.68 7.78
C ARG A 12 -4.81 -6.44 9.01
N ARG A 13 -4.67 -5.81 10.19
CA ARG A 13 -5.40 -6.30 11.34
C ARG A 13 -6.84 -6.41 10.84
N PRO A 14 -7.42 -7.62 10.76
CA PRO A 14 -8.79 -7.76 10.35
C PRO A 14 -9.56 -6.85 11.30
N PRO A 15 -10.48 -6.02 10.80
CA PRO A 15 -11.31 -5.32 11.75
C PRO A 15 -11.97 -6.41 12.61
N GLY A 16 -11.85 -6.24 13.94
CA GLY A 16 -12.22 -7.26 14.91
C GLY A 16 -13.59 -7.84 14.60
N PRO A 17 -13.81 -9.13 14.88
CA PRO A 17 -14.84 -9.99 14.27
C PRO A 17 -16.12 -9.20 14.00
N HIS A 18 -16.27 -8.75 12.75
CA HIS A 18 -17.40 -7.92 12.38
C HIS A 18 -18.64 -8.80 12.34
N ALA A 19 -19.66 -8.39 13.08
CA ALA A 19 -21.03 -8.81 12.86
C ALA A 19 -21.31 -8.79 11.35
N ARG A 20 -21.87 -9.88 10.81
CA ARG A 20 -22.14 -10.07 9.37
C ARG A 20 -22.73 -8.79 8.74
N GLY A 21 -21.97 -8.13 7.86
CA GLY A 21 -22.45 -7.03 7.00
C GLY A 21 -21.57 -5.77 7.01
N LEU A 22 -21.79 -4.91 6.01
CA LEU A 22 -21.08 -3.63 5.91
C LEU A 22 -21.36 -2.70 7.12
N PRO A 23 -20.35 -1.93 7.57
CA PRO A 23 -20.53 -0.78 8.45
C PRO A 23 -21.67 0.15 8.02
N ARG A 24 -22.36 0.76 8.99
CA ARG A 24 -23.57 1.57 8.74
C ARG A 24 -23.30 2.75 7.82
N ASP A 25 -22.18 3.43 8.00
CA ASP A 25 -21.71 4.54 7.16
C ASP A 25 -21.52 4.12 5.70
N ILE A 26 -20.94 2.95 5.44
CA ILE A 26 -20.79 2.41 4.07
C ILE A 26 -22.15 2.05 3.48
N ARG A 27 -23.08 1.49 4.29
CA ARG A 27 -24.45 1.23 3.83
C ARG A 27 -25.19 2.52 3.47
N ASP A 28 -25.07 3.55 4.30
CA ASP A 28 -25.68 4.86 4.07
C ASP A 28 -25.07 5.57 2.84
N GLU A 29 -23.77 5.40 2.58
CA GLU A 29 -23.13 5.84 1.33
C GLU A 29 -23.71 5.11 0.11
N LEU A 30 -23.77 3.78 0.14
CA LEU A 30 -24.26 2.98 -0.98
C LEU A 30 -25.74 3.23 -1.26
N ASN A 31 -26.55 3.44 -0.23
CA ASN A 31 -27.96 3.82 -0.38
C ASN A 31 -28.13 5.11 -1.19
N ARG A 32 -27.22 6.08 -1.01
CA ARG A 32 -27.25 7.38 -1.69
C ARG A 32 -26.60 7.36 -3.08
N THR A 33 -25.62 6.48 -3.30
CA THR A 33 -24.77 6.50 -4.51
C THR A 33 -25.09 5.41 -5.53
N ALA A 34 -25.76 4.33 -5.11
CA ALA A 34 -26.19 3.28 -6.01
C ALA A 34 -27.37 3.73 -6.89
N ARG A 35 -27.45 3.15 -8.09
CA ARG A 35 -28.60 3.32 -9.00
C ARG A 35 -29.89 2.86 -8.30
N THR A 36 -31.01 3.51 -8.62
CA THR A 36 -32.34 3.19 -8.06
C THR A 36 -32.65 1.69 -8.18
N GLY A 37 -33.01 1.05 -7.07
CA GLY A 37 -33.33 -0.37 -7.00
C GLY A 37 -32.11 -1.31 -7.04
N LYS A 38 -30.89 -0.78 -7.00
CA LYS A 38 -29.64 -1.57 -7.06
C LYS A 38 -28.82 -1.50 -5.76
N GLN A 39 -29.33 -0.85 -4.71
CA GLN A 39 -28.64 -0.67 -3.42
C GLN A 39 -28.17 -2.01 -2.84
N GLN A 40 -29.09 -2.97 -2.66
CA GLN A 40 -28.77 -4.26 -2.05
C GLN A 40 -27.77 -5.07 -2.89
N ALA A 41 -27.90 -5.01 -4.21
CA ALA A 41 -26.97 -5.67 -5.11
C ALA A 41 -25.57 -5.03 -5.03
N ALA A 42 -25.46 -3.70 -4.97
CA ALA A 42 -24.19 -3.02 -4.80
C ALA A 42 -23.52 -3.38 -3.47
N MET A 43 -24.29 -3.43 -2.37
CA MET A 43 -23.81 -3.85 -1.05
C MET A 43 -23.28 -5.27 -1.07
N ALA A 44 -24.05 -6.24 -1.58
CA ALA A 44 -23.65 -7.64 -1.63
C ALA A 44 -22.36 -7.85 -2.45
N ARG A 45 -22.20 -7.12 -3.56
CA ARG A 45 -20.99 -7.15 -4.39
C ARG A 45 -19.78 -6.58 -3.65
N LEU A 46 -19.97 -5.47 -2.93
CA LEU A 46 -18.89 -4.86 -2.14
C LEU A 46 -18.48 -5.75 -0.96
N GLU A 47 -19.44 -6.33 -0.23
CA GLU A 47 -19.19 -7.29 0.85
C GLU A 47 -18.35 -8.46 0.35
N ARG A 48 -18.75 -9.05 -0.78
CA ARG A 48 -18.01 -10.16 -1.36
C ARG A 48 -16.60 -9.73 -1.81
N ALA A 49 -16.45 -8.53 -2.35
CA ALA A 49 -15.13 -8.02 -2.72
C ALA A 49 -14.20 -7.85 -1.51
N ILE A 50 -14.71 -7.36 -0.39
CA ILE A 50 -13.96 -7.22 0.87
C ILE A 50 -13.56 -8.59 1.42
N GLU A 51 -14.51 -9.54 1.48
CA GLU A 51 -14.24 -10.91 1.93
C GLU A 51 -13.16 -11.59 1.07
N LEU A 52 -13.19 -11.38 -0.24
CA LEU A 52 -12.18 -11.94 -1.16
C LEU A 52 -10.80 -11.30 -0.96
N LEU A 53 -10.72 -9.99 -0.68
CA LEU A 53 -9.46 -9.34 -0.31
C LEU A 53 -8.89 -9.89 0.99
N GLU A 54 -9.74 -10.12 2.00
CA GLU A 54 -9.31 -10.70 3.29
C GLU A 54 -8.79 -12.14 3.16
N ARG A 55 -9.19 -12.84 2.09
CA ARG A 55 -8.72 -14.19 1.74
C ARG A 55 -7.60 -14.21 0.70
N ASP A 56 -6.97 -13.06 0.47
CA ASP A 56 -5.90 -12.88 -0.52
C ASP A 56 -6.30 -13.19 -1.99
N ASP A 57 -7.60 -13.30 -2.30
CA ASP A 57 -8.10 -13.41 -3.68
C ASP A 57 -8.36 -12.03 -4.28
N ALA A 58 -7.26 -11.31 -4.56
CA ALA A 58 -7.32 -9.99 -5.18
C ALA A 58 -8.01 -10.02 -6.56
N LYS A 59 -7.92 -11.13 -7.30
CA LYS A 59 -8.52 -11.28 -8.63
C LYS A 59 -10.04 -11.33 -8.53
N GLY A 60 -10.56 -12.19 -7.65
CA GLY A 60 -11.98 -12.28 -7.35
C GLY A 60 -12.52 -10.97 -6.77
N ALA A 61 -11.78 -10.35 -5.85
CA ALA A 61 -12.16 -9.06 -5.28
C ALA A 61 -12.32 -7.96 -6.33
N ALA A 62 -11.37 -7.81 -7.25
CA ALA A 62 -11.47 -6.82 -8.32
C ALA A 62 -12.66 -7.11 -9.25
N SER A 63 -12.97 -8.39 -9.51
CA SER A 63 -14.16 -8.76 -10.29
C SER A 63 -15.45 -8.30 -9.60
N GLU A 64 -15.63 -8.58 -8.31
CA GLU A 64 -16.84 -8.18 -7.60
C GLU A 64 -16.92 -6.66 -7.38
N ALA A 65 -15.79 -6.00 -7.11
CA ALA A 65 -15.73 -4.54 -6.97
C ALA A 65 -16.02 -3.81 -8.30
N ARG A 66 -15.65 -4.37 -9.47
CA ARG A 66 -16.07 -3.83 -10.77
C ARG A 66 -17.59 -3.88 -10.96
N LYS A 67 -18.21 -5.00 -10.59
CA LYS A 67 -19.68 -5.14 -10.63
C LYS A 67 -20.35 -4.16 -9.66
N ALA A 68 -19.79 -3.97 -8.46
CA ALA A 68 -20.26 -2.95 -7.53
C ALA A 68 -20.16 -1.53 -8.12
N LYS A 69 -19.05 -1.22 -8.83
CA LYS A 69 -18.81 0.08 -9.49
C LYS A 69 -19.85 0.37 -10.58
N GLU A 70 -20.27 -0.64 -11.33
CA GLU A 70 -21.33 -0.49 -12.35
C GLU A 70 -22.67 -0.09 -11.70
N LEU A 71 -22.95 -0.60 -10.50
CA LEU A 71 -24.17 -0.32 -9.75
C LEU A 71 -24.09 0.99 -8.94
N ALA A 72 -22.91 1.37 -8.46
CA ALA A 72 -22.67 2.53 -7.59
C ALA A 72 -21.45 3.34 -8.04
N THR A 73 -21.53 3.95 -9.23
CA THR A 73 -20.41 4.64 -9.90
C THR A 73 -19.86 5.84 -9.10
N ARG A 74 -20.64 6.40 -8.18
CA ARG A 74 -20.23 7.55 -7.34
C ARG A 74 -19.84 7.16 -5.90
N SER A 75 -19.73 5.87 -5.59
CA SER A 75 -19.30 5.42 -4.25
C SER A 75 -17.76 5.48 -4.13
N PRO A 76 -17.20 6.38 -3.30
CA PRO A 76 -15.77 6.32 -2.98
C PRO A 76 -15.37 4.98 -2.36
N THR A 77 -16.16 4.35 -1.49
CA THR A 77 -15.77 3.05 -0.92
C THR A 77 -15.58 1.98 -2.00
N VAL A 78 -16.45 1.94 -3.01
CA VAL A 78 -16.29 1.01 -4.13
C VAL A 78 -15.03 1.31 -4.94
N ARG A 79 -14.67 2.59 -5.13
CA ARG A 79 -13.39 3.00 -5.76
C ARG A 79 -12.19 2.50 -4.97
N GLU A 80 -12.23 2.65 -3.65
CA GLU A 80 -11.17 2.23 -2.75
C GLU A 80 -10.94 0.72 -2.83
N ILE A 81 -11.99 -0.08 -2.65
CA ILE A 81 -11.87 -1.55 -2.68
C ILE A 81 -11.39 -2.05 -4.04
N LEU A 82 -11.91 -1.48 -5.15
CA LEU A 82 -11.46 -1.86 -6.49
C LEU A 82 -9.98 -1.49 -6.70
N GLY A 83 -9.58 -0.27 -6.36
CA GLY A 83 -8.19 0.16 -6.54
C GLY A 83 -7.21 -0.63 -5.66
N LEU A 84 -7.60 -1.00 -4.44
CA LEU A 84 -6.80 -1.88 -3.58
C LEU A 84 -6.59 -3.26 -4.21
N ALA A 85 -7.66 -3.87 -4.71
CA ALA A 85 -7.58 -5.16 -5.37
C ALA A 85 -6.70 -5.13 -6.63
N LEU A 86 -6.81 -4.06 -7.42
CA LEU A 86 -5.97 -3.85 -8.61
C LEU A 86 -4.51 -3.60 -8.25
N TYR A 87 -4.25 -2.86 -7.18
CA TYR A 87 -2.91 -2.59 -6.68
C TYR A 87 -2.21 -3.88 -6.24
N VAL A 88 -2.89 -4.75 -5.48
CA VAL A 88 -2.36 -6.05 -5.07
C VAL A 88 -2.07 -6.96 -6.27
N GLN A 89 -2.86 -6.85 -7.36
CA GLN A 89 -2.58 -7.55 -8.62
C GLN A 89 -1.39 -6.97 -9.41
N GLY A 90 -0.81 -5.83 -8.99
CA GLY A 90 0.21 -5.11 -9.76
C GLY A 90 -0.34 -4.37 -10.98
N ARG A 91 -1.66 -4.16 -11.08
CA ARG A 91 -2.30 -3.40 -12.17
C ARG A 91 -2.26 -1.90 -11.87
N PHE A 92 -1.05 -1.36 -11.76
CA PHE A 92 -0.80 0.00 -11.24
C PHE A 92 -1.54 1.11 -11.99
N GLY A 93 -1.67 1.04 -13.31
CA GLY A 93 -2.39 2.06 -14.09
C GLY A 93 -3.89 2.13 -13.78
N GLU A 94 -4.54 0.97 -13.65
CA GLU A 94 -5.96 0.91 -13.26
C GLU A 94 -6.13 1.27 -11.77
N ALA A 95 -5.24 0.78 -10.91
CA ALA A 95 -5.26 1.12 -9.49
C ALA A 95 -5.12 2.64 -9.29
N LEU A 96 -4.19 3.29 -10.00
CA LEU A 96 -4.00 4.75 -9.99
C LEU A 96 -5.29 5.48 -10.35
N SER A 97 -5.97 5.03 -11.41
CA SER A 97 -7.23 5.64 -11.88
C SER A 97 -8.33 5.56 -10.81
N GLU A 98 -8.49 4.40 -10.18
CA GLU A 98 -9.50 4.23 -9.12
C GLU A 98 -9.15 4.99 -7.85
N MET A 99 -7.87 5.03 -7.46
CA MET A 99 -7.42 5.74 -6.26
C MET A 99 -7.50 7.26 -6.40
N GLN A 100 -7.23 7.80 -7.59
CA GLN A 100 -7.48 9.21 -7.88
C GLN A 100 -8.98 9.53 -7.85
N ALA A 101 -9.83 8.64 -8.35
CA ALA A 101 -11.28 8.80 -8.25
C ALA A 101 -11.76 8.75 -6.79
N TYR A 102 -11.26 7.80 -5.99
CA TYR A 102 -11.49 7.73 -4.55
C TYR A 102 -11.15 9.06 -3.87
N ARG A 103 -9.91 9.54 -4.03
CA ARG A 103 -9.43 10.78 -3.43
C ARG A 103 -10.31 11.98 -3.78
N ARG A 104 -10.70 12.13 -5.06
CA ARG A 104 -11.58 13.23 -5.50
C ARG A 104 -12.98 13.15 -4.89
N MET A 105 -13.51 11.94 -4.71
CA MET A 105 -14.87 11.73 -4.18
C MET A 105 -14.93 11.83 -2.66
N SER A 106 -13.92 11.31 -1.95
CA SER A 106 -13.88 11.26 -0.49
C SER A 106 -13.21 12.50 0.13
N GLY A 107 -12.34 13.19 -0.61
CA GLY A 107 -11.47 14.22 -0.08
C GLY A 107 -10.37 13.71 0.86
N ARG A 108 -10.22 12.38 1.00
CA ARG A 108 -9.28 11.75 1.94
C ARG A 108 -7.93 11.49 1.27
N ALA A 109 -6.86 11.65 2.06
CA ALA A 109 -5.47 11.42 1.64
C ALA A 109 -4.87 10.11 2.20
N ASP A 110 -5.68 9.28 2.84
CA ASP A 110 -5.26 8.02 3.46
C ASP A 110 -4.79 6.96 2.45
N GLN A 111 -5.23 7.04 1.19
CA GLN A 111 -4.73 6.20 0.10
C GLN A 111 -3.65 6.87 -0.78
N ASN A 112 -3.15 8.05 -0.41
CA ASN A 112 -2.14 8.75 -1.20
C ASN A 112 -0.84 7.94 -1.36
N HIS A 113 -0.46 7.12 -0.38
CA HIS A 113 0.69 6.24 -0.46
C HIS A 113 0.58 5.24 -1.63
N ILE A 114 -0.64 4.75 -1.93
CA ILE A 114 -0.90 3.87 -3.07
C ILE A 114 -0.83 4.63 -4.40
N ILE A 115 -1.39 5.84 -4.45
CA ILE A 115 -1.30 6.72 -5.64
C ILE A 115 0.17 7.00 -5.95
N ALA A 116 0.95 7.35 -4.92
CA ALA A 116 2.38 7.60 -5.02
C ALA A 116 3.14 6.38 -5.54
N ASP A 117 2.86 5.18 -5.00
CA ASP A 117 3.56 3.97 -5.44
C ASP A 117 3.18 3.57 -6.87
N CYS A 118 1.92 3.77 -7.28
CA CYS A 118 1.50 3.55 -8.66
C CYS A 118 2.20 4.52 -9.64
N LEU A 119 2.39 5.78 -9.26
CA LEU A 119 3.14 6.75 -10.07
C LEU A 119 4.61 6.37 -10.18
N ARG A 120 5.23 5.95 -9.07
CA ARG A 120 6.61 5.44 -9.05
C ARG A 120 6.75 4.22 -9.97
N ALA A 121 5.83 3.26 -9.88
CA ALA A 121 5.79 2.09 -10.76
C ALA A 121 5.56 2.44 -12.24
N ALA A 122 4.90 3.56 -12.53
CA ALA A 122 4.73 4.10 -13.87
C ALA A 122 5.94 4.92 -14.37
N GLY A 123 7.03 5.00 -13.60
CA GLY A 123 8.23 5.75 -13.98
C GLY A 123 8.17 7.24 -13.70
N HIS A 124 7.27 7.68 -12.81
CA HIS A 124 7.11 9.07 -12.37
C HIS A 124 7.41 9.27 -10.87
N PRO A 125 8.61 8.89 -10.38
CA PRO A 125 8.96 8.99 -8.95
C PRO A 125 8.93 10.44 -8.43
N GLU A 126 9.19 11.43 -9.29
CA GLU A 126 9.13 12.86 -8.95
C GLU A 126 7.73 13.31 -8.53
N ARG A 127 6.68 12.65 -9.04
CA ARG A 127 5.28 12.92 -8.68
C ARG A 127 4.82 12.14 -7.44
N ALA A 128 5.56 11.12 -7.04
CA ALA A 128 5.22 10.27 -5.90
C ALA A 128 5.52 10.95 -4.55
N VAL A 129 6.65 11.68 -4.45
CA VAL A 129 7.10 12.29 -3.19
C VAL A 129 6.07 13.28 -2.61
N PRO A 130 5.54 14.27 -3.36
CA PRO A 130 4.58 15.21 -2.80
C PRO A 130 3.30 14.54 -2.28
N LEU A 131 2.82 13.49 -2.96
CA LEU A 131 1.64 12.74 -2.54
C LEU A 131 1.86 11.98 -1.23
N ALA A 132 3.03 11.36 -1.09
CA ALA A 132 3.41 10.70 0.15
C ALA A 132 3.53 11.72 1.31
N GLU A 133 4.09 12.91 1.06
CA GLU A 133 4.17 13.99 2.05
C GLU A 133 2.79 14.51 2.49
N GLU A 134 1.85 14.65 1.55
CA GLU A 134 0.45 14.94 1.87
C GLU A 134 -0.15 13.88 2.81
N ALA A 135 0.12 12.59 2.57
CA ALA A 135 -0.36 11.51 3.44
C ALA A 135 0.24 11.60 4.86
N LEU A 136 1.51 11.96 4.97
CA LEU A 136 2.23 12.09 6.25
C LEU A 136 1.68 13.24 7.10
N THR A 137 1.33 14.36 6.46
CA THR A 137 0.91 15.61 7.12
C THR A 137 -0.60 15.69 7.34
N ALA A 138 -1.40 14.97 6.55
CA ALA A 138 -2.85 14.97 6.68
C ALA A 138 -3.32 14.43 8.05
N ARG A 139 -4.38 15.07 8.56
CA ARG A 139 -5.10 14.61 9.76
C ARG A 139 -5.99 13.42 9.40
N GLY A 140 -6.18 12.51 10.35
CA GLY A 140 -7.04 11.33 10.17
C GLY A 140 -6.44 10.20 9.31
N VAL A 141 -5.25 10.38 8.73
CA VAL A 141 -4.54 9.29 8.05
C VAL A 141 -3.99 8.30 9.09
N PRO A 142 -4.32 7.00 8.98
CA PRO A 142 -3.83 5.98 9.90
C PRO A 142 -2.30 5.89 9.94
N LEU A 143 -1.73 5.53 11.09
CA LEU A 143 -0.27 5.39 11.24
C LEU A 143 0.33 4.38 10.26
N SER A 144 -0.38 3.29 9.95
CA SER A 144 0.06 2.31 8.95
C SER A 144 0.18 2.93 7.55
N ALA A 145 -0.81 3.73 7.13
CA ALA A 145 -0.74 4.46 5.86
C ALA A 145 0.39 5.50 5.84
N LYS A 146 0.69 6.14 6.99
CA LYS A 146 1.84 7.04 7.12
C LYS A 146 3.17 6.29 7.02
N ALA A 147 3.28 5.13 7.65
CA ALA A 147 4.49 4.29 7.54
C ALA A 147 4.72 3.86 6.09
N GLU A 148 3.66 3.46 5.38
CA GLU A 148 3.73 3.15 3.95
C GLU A 148 4.12 4.37 3.11
N ALA A 149 3.58 5.56 3.42
CA ALA A 149 3.98 6.80 2.74
C ALA A 149 5.48 7.09 2.91
N VAL A 150 6.07 6.85 4.08
CA VAL A 150 7.53 6.97 4.28
C VAL A 150 8.29 6.02 3.36
N ILE A 151 7.89 4.75 3.31
CA ILE A 151 8.54 3.73 2.48
C ILE A 151 8.48 4.12 0.99
N VAL A 152 7.31 4.52 0.51
CA VAL A 152 7.09 4.88 -0.89
C VAL A 152 7.87 6.14 -1.26
N ALA A 153 7.85 7.18 -0.42
CA ALA A 153 8.64 8.39 -0.63
C ALA A 153 10.15 8.10 -0.66
N ALA A 154 10.65 7.30 0.28
CA ALA A 154 12.07 6.91 0.30
C ALA A 154 12.45 6.11 -0.95
N SER A 155 11.59 5.20 -1.39
CA SER A 155 11.82 4.42 -2.61
C SER A 155 11.83 5.32 -3.85
N ALA A 156 10.89 6.27 -3.94
CA ALA A 156 10.86 7.25 -5.03
C ALA A 156 12.10 8.15 -5.05
N LEU A 157 12.56 8.61 -3.87
CA LEU A 157 13.82 9.35 -3.74
C LEU A 157 15.02 8.53 -4.23
N ALA A 158 15.09 7.25 -3.86
CA ALA A 158 16.14 6.36 -4.32
C ALA A 158 16.08 6.09 -5.83
N ASP A 159 14.87 6.00 -6.41
CA ASP A 159 14.64 5.89 -7.85
C ASP A 159 15.16 7.13 -8.61
N MET A 160 15.19 8.29 -7.96
CA MET A 160 15.82 9.52 -8.47
C MET A 160 17.31 9.67 -8.09
N GLY A 161 17.93 8.65 -7.48
CA GLY A 161 19.33 8.72 -7.02
C GLY A 161 19.57 9.56 -5.76
N LYS A 162 18.50 10.07 -5.12
CA LYS A 162 18.56 10.90 -3.91
C LYS A 162 18.68 10.04 -2.65
N PHE A 163 19.74 9.24 -2.58
CA PHE A 163 19.89 8.22 -1.53
C PHE A 163 20.00 8.79 -0.11
N ALA A 164 20.68 9.92 0.06
CA ALA A 164 20.82 10.55 1.38
C ALA A 164 19.46 11.01 1.94
N GLU A 165 18.62 11.62 1.12
CA GLU A 165 17.27 12.03 1.47
C GLU A 165 16.39 10.81 1.80
N ALA A 166 16.45 9.76 0.98
CA ALA A 166 15.73 8.50 1.22
C ALA A 166 16.07 7.88 2.58
N LEU A 167 17.36 7.77 2.90
CA LEU A 167 17.82 7.23 4.19
C LEU A 167 17.43 8.14 5.37
N GLY A 168 17.49 9.46 5.18
CA GLY A 168 17.04 10.42 6.17
C GLY A 168 15.56 10.25 6.51
N LEU A 169 14.72 10.01 5.50
CA LEU A 169 13.29 9.79 5.69
C LEU A 169 13.01 8.46 6.42
N LEU A 170 13.65 7.36 6.01
CA LEU A 170 13.47 6.04 6.64
C LEU A 170 13.86 6.04 8.12
N ARG A 171 14.93 6.75 8.49
CA ARG A 171 15.39 6.89 9.89
C ARG A 171 14.42 7.63 10.80
N ARG A 172 13.43 8.35 10.26
CA ARG A 172 12.37 8.96 11.08
C ARG A 172 11.40 7.92 11.64
N VAL A 173 11.32 6.73 11.03
CA VAL A 173 10.53 5.63 11.57
C VAL A 173 11.31 5.02 12.74
N LYS A 174 10.81 5.23 13.95
CA LYS A 174 11.42 4.67 15.16
C LYS A 174 11.26 3.15 15.15
N THR A 175 12.36 2.44 14.95
CA THR A 175 12.42 0.98 15.05
C THR A 175 13.20 0.57 16.29
N ARG A 176 12.93 -0.63 16.82
CA ARG A 176 13.77 -1.24 17.85
C ARG A 176 14.38 -2.53 17.31
N ASP A 177 15.61 -2.80 17.70
CA ASP A 177 16.39 -3.93 17.19
C ASP A 177 15.90 -5.28 17.72
N ASP A 178 15.19 -5.28 18.84
CA ASP A 178 14.60 -6.46 19.50
C ASP A 178 13.17 -6.77 19.03
N VAL A 179 12.47 -5.79 18.44
CA VAL A 179 11.06 -5.91 18.03
C VAL A 179 10.93 -5.67 16.52
N ALA A 180 10.90 -6.77 15.76
CA ALA A 180 10.85 -6.73 14.30
C ALA A 180 9.54 -7.29 13.75
N GLY A 181 8.44 -6.56 13.97
CA GLY A 181 7.18 -6.85 13.29
C GLY A 181 7.27 -6.63 11.77
N PRO A 182 6.28 -7.09 10.99
CA PRO A 182 6.30 -7.00 9.51
C PRO A 182 6.59 -5.59 8.97
N GLU A 183 6.04 -4.55 9.59
CA GLU A 183 6.27 -3.15 9.20
C GLU A 183 7.73 -2.71 9.42
N VAL A 184 8.35 -3.12 10.53
CA VAL A 184 9.76 -2.81 10.85
C VAL A 184 10.70 -3.51 9.88
N LEU A 185 10.47 -4.81 9.62
CA LEU A 185 11.25 -5.57 8.64
C LEU A 185 11.18 -4.92 7.25
N ARG A 186 10.01 -4.40 6.88
CA ARG A 186 9.81 -3.70 5.60
C ARG A 186 10.63 -2.40 5.51
N VAL A 187 10.64 -1.58 6.56
CA VAL A 187 11.46 -0.36 6.61
C VAL A 187 12.95 -0.70 6.52
N TRP A 188 13.42 -1.71 7.26
CA TRP A 188 14.82 -2.15 7.18
C TRP A 188 15.18 -2.70 5.81
N TYR A 189 14.28 -3.44 5.16
CA TYR A 189 14.50 -3.97 3.83
C TYR A 189 14.71 -2.84 2.81
N VAL A 190 13.82 -1.85 2.81
CA VAL A 190 13.94 -0.68 1.93
C VAL A 190 15.21 0.11 2.26
N MET A 191 15.55 0.27 3.54
CA MET A 191 16.80 0.91 3.94
C MET A 191 18.04 0.16 3.42
N ALA A 192 18.05 -1.17 3.48
CA ALA A 192 19.13 -2.00 2.96
C ALA A 192 19.26 -1.90 1.44
N ASP A 193 18.14 -1.92 0.70
CA ASP A 193 18.13 -1.73 -0.76
C ASP A 193 18.68 -0.34 -1.14
N VAL A 194 18.26 0.72 -0.44
CA VAL A 194 18.78 2.09 -0.66
C VAL A 194 20.27 2.18 -0.33
N LEU A 195 20.73 1.58 0.76
CA LEU A 195 22.16 1.53 1.11
C LEU A 195 22.97 0.80 0.02
N GLN A 196 22.47 -0.33 -0.48
CA GLN A 196 23.11 -1.10 -1.54
C GLN A 196 23.21 -0.27 -2.83
N ARG A 197 22.11 0.36 -3.26
CA ARG A 197 22.07 1.22 -4.46
C ARG A 197 22.97 2.46 -4.33
N ALA A 198 23.19 2.94 -3.12
CA ALA A 198 24.13 4.02 -2.81
C ALA A 198 25.60 3.58 -2.75
N GLY A 199 25.91 2.30 -3.01
CA GLY A 199 27.27 1.75 -2.91
C GLY A 199 27.76 1.50 -1.48
N ARG A 200 26.88 1.64 -0.47
CA ARG A 200 27.21 1.44 0.95
C ARG A 200 27.05 -0.04 1.34
N THR A 201 27.75 -0.91 0.61
CA THR A 201 27.62 -2.37 0.63
C THR A 201 27.71 -2.96 2.04
N GLN A 202 28.69 -2.54 2.86
CA GLN A 202 28.85 -3.06 4.22
C GLN A 202 27.66 -2.73 5.13
N GLU A 203 27.06 -1.54 4.98
CA GLU A 203 25.89 -1.14 5.77
C GLU A 203 24.62 -1.84 5.30
N ALA A 204 24.47 -2.02 3.97
CA ALA A 204 23.39 -2.80 3.40
C ALA A 204 23.44 -4.23 3.91
N GLU A 205 24.61 -4.87 3.85
CA GLU A 205 24.83 -6.23 4.32
C GLU A 205 24.54 -6.38 5.82
N ARG A 206 25.01 -5.45 6.67
CA ARG A 206 24.65 -5.43 8.09
C ARG A 206 23.14 -5.36 8.31
N THR A 207 22.44 -4.56 7.51
CA THR A 207 20.99 -4.38 7.61
C THR A 207 20.24 -5.61 7.10
N PHE A 208 20.66 -6.22 5.99
CA PHE A 208 20.10 -7.49 5.51
C PHE A 208 20.32 -8.63 6.50
N ARG A 209 21.52 -8.77 7.09
CA ARG A 209 21.77 -9.76 8.15
C ARG A 209 20.85 -9.54 9.35
N LYS A 210 20.60 -8.28 9.71
CA LYS A 210 19.67 -7.95 10.79
C LYS A 210 18.26 -8.46 10.47
N ILE A 211 17.74 -8.23 9.26
CA ILE A 211 16.44 -8.77 8.84
C ILE A 211 16.44 -10.31 8.92
N ALA A 212 17.47 -10.96 8.38
CA ALA A 212 17.58 -12.41 8.37
C ALA A 212 17.63 -13.04 9.78
N ARG A 213 18.16 -12.34 10.79
CA ARG A 213 18.13 -12.80 12.19
C ARG A 213 16.72 -12.89 12.76
N HIS A 214 15.78 -12.08 12.27
CA HIS A 214 14.39 -12.10 12.71
C HIS A 214 13.52 -12.99 11.81
N ASP A 215 13.70 -12.91 10.50
CA ASP A 215 13.00 -13.73 9.52
C ASP A 215 13.90 -13.98 8.30
N PRO A 216 14.57 -15.14 8.22
CA PRO A 216 15.38 -15.52 7.07
C PRO A 216 14.60 -15.62 5.75
N ALA A 217 13.29 -15.85 5.82
CA ALA A 217 12.40 -15.99 4.67
C ALA A 217 11.72 -14.66 4.27
N ALA A 218 12.06 -13.56 4.96
CA ALA A 218 11.55 -12.25 4.59
C ALA A 218 12.09 -11.81 3.23
N TYR A 219 11.17 -11.50 2.31
CA TYR A 219 11.48 -10.96 0.98
C TYR A 219 12.49 -11.86 0.22
N ASP A 220 13.57 -11.27 -0.32
CA ASP A 220 14.67 -11.94 -1.01
C ASP A 220 16.00 -11.78 -0.23
N VAL A 221 15.95 -11.60 1.10
CA VAL A 221 17.11 -11.22 1.92
C VAL A 221 18.27 -12.21 1.82
N ALA A 222 17.96 -13.52 1.74
CA ALA A 222 18.98 -14.56 1.55
C ALA A 222 19.72 -14.39 0.20
N GLU A 223 18.99 -14.10 -0.88
CA GLU A 223 19.57 -13.85 -2.21
C GLU A 223 20.42 -12.57 -2.20
N ARG A 224 19.92 -11.51 -1.55
CA ARG A 224 20.63 -10.22 -1.42
C ARG A 224 21.94 -10.37 -0.66
N LEU A 225 21.97 -11.15 0.43
CA LEU A 225 23.19 -11.42 1.19
C LEU A 225 24.22 -12.21 0.38
N ALA A 226 23.80 -13.19 -0.41
CA ALA A 226 24.69 -13.96 -1.27
C ALA A 226 25.31 -13.12 -2.40
N GLN A 227 24.70 -12.00 -2.80
CA GLN A 227 25.23 -11.08 -3.81
C GLN A 227 26.21 -10.03 -3.22
N LEU A 228 26.23 -9.86 -1.90
CA LEU A 228 27.05 -8.84 -1.21
C LEU A 228 28.33 -9.42 -0.59
N GLY A 229 28.41 -10.74 -0.44
CA GLY A 229 29.60 -11.49 -0.02
C GLY A 229 30.39 -12.03 -1.20
#